data_AF-A0A6A8GCH9-F1
#
_entry.id   AF-A0A6A8GCH9-F1
#
_cell.length_a   1.000
_cell.length_b   1.000
_cell.length_c   1.000
_cell.angle_alpha   90.00
_cell.angle_beta   90.00
_cell.angle_gamma   90.00
#
_symmetry.space_group_name_H-M   'P 1'
#
loop_
_entity.id
_entity.type
_entity.pdbx_description
1 polymer ?
#
loop_
_entity_poly.entity_id
_entity_poly.type
_entity_poly.pdbx_seq_one_letter_code
_entity_poly.pdbx_strand_id
1 'polypeptide(L)'
;MSMDATLQEIPEQQRTELESFPNVEATGIGPRVVDGVTTDEIAVVIFVREKVPESQLATSEVVPKEVEIEGKTYKTDVQNLGGEIRIQELQESQGSAEPTVVPVPKIPAEAEVHTEPEVEAIPDSLSRKEQWRPAPAGVSVGHPNITAGTLGTPPLVTQSGKRVFLTNAHVAAPIGESSTGDNILQPGKYDGGTESIGRLLEFSEITKGEANRTDSALVEVEPDVLQHDILGVWENLRGWRSAQFNRDHVKSGRTTNITTGRLRARNVTANVYGYFPNEPAKFEGLDLFTAMSAGGDSGSLIGIEESDGFYGTDLLFAGSNQVTLGIPMETVQDEHGRLEPMTSQDLVGPDDLRITGTHFTGTLSPKQTLYRWSGPWAERYVVDFDARPTTNGGWIESRVHSTYRSSAGVYYLLELRNRKNSATNFEVKYLLAR
;
A
#
# COMPACT_ATOMS: atom_id res chain seq x y z
N MET A 1 17.62 -24.98 5.60
CA MET A 1 19.02 -25.11 5.16
C MET A 1 19.58 -23.70 5.06
N SER A 2 20.67 -23.40 5.77
CA SER A 2 21.19 -22.03 5.88
C SER A 2 21.78 -21.58 4.54
N MET A 3 21.21 -20.52 3.96
CA MET A 3 21.90 -19.74 2.93
C MET A 3 23.20 -19.22 3.54
N ASP A 4 24.31 -19.39 2.81
CA ASP A 4 25.67 -19.08 3.26
C ASP A 4 25.74 -17.64 3.80
N ALA A 5 26.01 -17.50 5.10
CA ALA A 5 25.83 -16.27 5.87
C ALA A 5 26.95 -15.23 5.69
N THR A 6 27.79 -15.34 4.66
CA THR A 6 29.02 -14.53 4.57
C THR A 6 28.90 -13.24 3.77
N LEU A 7 28.02 -13.14 2.77
CA LEU A 7 27.88 -11.92 1.98
C LEU A 7 26.59 -11.21 2.36
N GLN A 8 26.71 -10.20 3.21
CA GLN A 8 25.57 -9.38 3.64
C GLN A 8 25.49 -8.08 2.86
N GLU A 9 26.61 -7.45 2.53
CA GLU A 9 26.64 -6.19 1.79
C GLU A 9 27.76 -6.15 0.74
N ILE A 10 27.60 -5.28 -0.25
CA ILE A 10 28.67 -4.97 -1.21
C ILE A 10 29.40 -3.73 -0.68
N PRO A 11 30.71 -3.82 -0.33
CA PRO A 11 31.42 -2.68 0.19
C PRO A 11 31.48 -1.54 -0.83
N GLU A 12 31.56 -0.30 -0.34
CA GLU A 12 31.40 0.92 -1.15
C GLU A 12 32.37 1.00 -2.33
N GLN A 13 33.61 0.51 -2.15
CA GLN A 13 34.62 0.50 -3.21
C GLN A 13 34.18 -0.38 -4.40
N GLN A 14 33.82 -1.64 -4.14
CA GLN A 14 33.35 -2.58 -5.16
C GLN A 14 32.05 -2.10 -5.77
N ARG A 15 31.15 -1.55 -4.94
CA ARG A 15 29.86 -1.01 -5.39
C ARG A 15 30.06 0.14 -6.38
N THR A 16 30.88 1.13 -6.02
CA THR A 16 31.21 2.28 -6.88
C THR A 16 31.84 1.85 -8.20
N GLU A 17 32.71 0.83 -8.17
CA GLU A 17 33.29 0.26 -9.38
C GLU A 17 32.23 -0.37 -10.29
N LEU A 18 31.35 -1.21 -9.74
CA LEU A 18 30.26 -1.84 -10.50
C LEU A 18 29.25 -0.83 -11.04
N GLU A 19 28.93 0.21 -10.28
CA GLU A 19 28.01 1.28 -10.68
C GLU A 19 28.61 2.24 -11.72
N SER A 20 29.93 2.21 -11.95
CA SER A 20 30.57 3.01 -12.99
C SER A 20 30.31 2.51 -14.41
N PHE A 21 29.82 1.27 -14.55
CA PHE A 21 29.51 0.68 -15.84
C PHE A 21 28.21 1.28 -16.42
N PRO A 22 28.21 1.78 -17.67
CA PRO A 22 27.11 2.60 -18.20
C PRO A 22 25.71 1.97 -18.21
N ASN A 23 25.63 0.63 -18.22
CA ASN A 23 24.37 -0.11 -18.30
C ASN A 23 23.89 -0.62 -16.93
N VAL A 24 24.67 -0.40 -15.87
CA VAL A 24 24.33 -0.86 -14.50
C VAL A 24 23.45 0.19 -13.82
N GLU A 25 22.29 -0.25 -13.37
CA GLU A 25 21.28 0.60 -12.72
C GLU A 25 21.09 0.27 -11.24
N ALA A 26 21.39 -0.98 -10.86
CA ALA A 26 21.36 -1.40 -9.48
C ALA A 26 22.32 -2.55 -9.20
N THR A 27 22.78 -2.67 -7.96
CA THR A 27 23.59 -3.79 -7.47
C THR A 27 23.03 -4.29 -6.15
N GLY A 28 23.12 -5.58 -5.88
CA GLY A 28 22.69 -6.16 -4.61
C GLY A 28 23.13 -7.61 -4.47
N ILE A 29 22.59 -8.31 -3.47
CA ILE A 29 23.01 -9.67 -3.15
C ILE A 29 21.81 -10.60 -3.20
N GLY A 30 21.95 -11.73 -3.87
CA GLY A 30 20.86 -12.68 -4.01
C GLY A 30 21.28 -14.03 -4.57
N PRO A 31 20.36 -14.98 -4.60
CA PRO A 31 20.60 -16.27 -5.22
C PRO A 31 20.81 -16.10 -6.73
N ARG A 32 21.85 -16.74 -7.24
CA ARG A 32 22.21 -16.72 -8.64
C ARG A 32 21.15 -17.43 -9.48
N VAL A 33 20.85 -16.87 -10.65
CA VAL A 33 19.94 -17.46 -11.63
C VAL A 33 20.72 -17.99 -12.83
N VAL A 34 20.56 -19.28 -13.13
CA VAL A 34 21.19 -19.93 -14.29
C VAL A 34 20.09 -20.55 -15.14
N ASP A 35 20.05 -20.19 -16.43
CA ASP A 35 19.03 -20.65 -17.39
C ASP A 35 17.58 -20.46 -16.89
N GLY A 36 17.34 -19.36 -16.16
CA GLY A 36 16.03 -19.01 -15.60
C GLY A 36 15.69 -19.73 -14.28
N VAL A 37 16.59 -20.56 -13.76
CA VAL A 37 16.42 -21.30 -12.51
C VAL A 37 17.23 -20.65 -11.39
N THR A 38 16.55 -20.29 -10.30
CA THR A 38 17.20 -19.80 -9.07
C THR A 38 17.97 -20.95 -8.40
N THR A 39 19.22 -20.68 -8.05
CA THR A 39 20.11 -21.63 -7.36
C THR A 39 20.29 -21.26 -5.89
N ASP A 40 20.87 -22.15 -5.09
CA ASP A 40 21.21 -21.85 -3.68
C ASP A 40 22.55 -21.09 -3.54
N GLU A 41 23.24 -20.79 -4.64
CA GLU A 41 24.51 -20.05 -4.66
C GLU A 41 24.23 -18.54 -4.55
N ILE A 42 24.70 -17.91 -3.47
CA ILE A 42 24.63 -16.44 -3.31
C ILE A 42 25.69 -15.78 -4.20
N ALA A 43 25.28 -14.73 -4.91
CA ALA A 43 26.10 -13.98 -5.85
C ALA A 43 25.90 -12.46 -5.68
N VAL A 44 26.86 -11.69 -6.22
CA VAL A 44 26.69 -10.25 -6.46
C VAL A 44 25.79 -10.09 -7.68
N VAL A 45 24.57 -9.63 -7.47
CA VAL A 45 23.59 -9.45 -8.55
C VAL A 45 23.76 -8.04 -9.12
N ILE A 46 24.01 -7.97 -10.43
CA ILE A 46 24.19 -6.73 -11.18
C ILE A 46 22.98 -6.56 -12.07
N PHE A 47 22.16 -5.56 -11.78
CA PHE A 47 20.96 -5.26 -12.54
C PHE A 47 21.28 -4.23 -13.62
N VAL A 48 21.05 -4.64 -14.87
CA VAL A 48 21.27 -3.81 -16.04
C VAL A 48 19.97 -3.37 -16.69
N ARG A 49 19.99 -2.19 -17.32
CA ARG A 49 18.83 -1.64 -18.03
C ARG A 49 18.34 -2.57 -19.13
N GLU A 50 19.28 -3.10 -19.93
CA GLU A 50 19.01 -4.10 -20.96
C GLU A 50 20.16 -5.11 -21.06
N LYS A 51 19.84 -6.40 -21.24
CA LYS A 51 20.88 -7.42 -21.48
C LYS A 51 21.35 -7.40 -22.93
N VAL A 52 22.63 -7.10 -23.12
CA VAL A 52 23.31 -7.15 -24.42
C VAL A 52 24.28 -8.33 -24.44
N PRO A 53 24.35 -9.13 -25.53
CA PRO A 53 25.32 -10.19 -25.65
C PRO A 53 26.77 -9.69 -25.52
N GLU A 54 27.62 -10.41 -24.78
CA GLU A 54 29.03 -10.03 -24.55
C GLU A 54 29.81 -9.76 -25.85
N SER A 55 29.46 -10.46 -26.95
CA SER A 55 30.06 -10.25 -28.28
C SER A 55 29.74 -8.91 -28.93
N GLN A 56 28.73 -8.19 -28.42
CA GLN A 56 28.30 -6.88 -28.91
C GLN A 56 28.70 -5.74 -27.97
N LEU A 57 29.36 -6.06 -26.84
CA LEU A 57 29.82 -5.10 -25.86
C LEU A 57 31.30 -4.76 -26.09
N ALA A 58 31.68 -3.51 -25.86
CA ALA A 58 33.08 -3.15 -25.71
C ALA A 58 33.63 -3.75 -24.41
N THR A 59 34.94 -4.02 -24.34
CA THR A 59 35.57 -4.60 -23.13
C THR A 59 35.30 -3.75 -21.87
N SER A 60 35.18 -2.43 -22.00
CA SER A 60 34.86 -1.51 -20.91
C SER A 60 33.40 -1.57 -20.44
N GLU A 61 32.51 -2.24 -21.18
CA GLU A 61 31.10 -2.40 -20.85
C GLU A 61 30.80 -3.79 -20.26
N VAL A 62 31.77 -4.71 -20.33
CA VAL A 62 31.66 -6.05 -19.75
C VAL A 62 31.96 -5.97 -18.26
N VAL A 63 30.91 -6.12 -17.45
CA VAL A 63 31.03 -6.22 -16.00
C VAL A 63 31.85 -7.46 -15.60
N PRO A 64 32.60 -7.40 -14.49
CA PRO A 64 33.43 -8.53 -14.05
C PRO A 64 32.57 -9.77 -13.77
N LYS A 65 33.10 -10.96 -14.07
CA LYS A 65 32.43 -12.26 -13.81
C LYS A 65 32.50 -12.68 -12.34
N GLU A 66 33.43 -12.10 -11.61
CA GLU A 66 33.70 -12.35 -10.20
C GLU A 66 34.14 -11.05 -9.52
N VAL A 67 33.78 -10.89 -8.25
CA VAL A 67 34.16 -9.73 -7.41
C VAL A 67 34.82 -10.25 -6.13
N GLU A 68 35.92 -9.64 -5.74
CA GLU A 68 36.60 -9.94 -4.48
C GLU A 68 36.08 -9.03 -3.36
N ILE A 69 35.51 -9.64 -2.33
CA ILE A 69 34.96 -8.95 -1.15
C ILE A 69 35.57 -9.60 0.08
N GLU A 70 36.30 -8.81 0.88
CA GLU A 70 36.94 -9.26 2.13
C GLU A 70 37.84 -10.51 1.95
N GLY A 71 38.52 -10.62 0.81
CA GLY A 71 39.39 -11.76 0.50
C GLY A 71 38.66 -13.04 0.08
N LYS A 72 37.34 -13.00 -0.13
CA LYS A 72 36.54 -14.08 -0.72
C LYS A 72 36.05 -13.65 -2.12
N THR A 73 36.17 -14.56 -3.08
CA THR A 73 35.67 -14.35 -4.45
C THR A 73 34.21 -14.76 -4.54
N TYR A 74 33.38 -13.86 -5.05
CA TYR A 74 31.96 -14.09 -5.31
C TYR A 74 31.69 -13.99 -6.80
N LYS A 75 30.84 -14.87 -7.34
CA LYS A 75 30.39 -14.76 -8.72
C LYS A 75 29.46 -13.57 -8.89
N THR A 76 29.43 -13.01 -10.09
CA THR A 76 28.41 -12.04 -10.48
C THR A 76 27.26 -12.72 -11.22
N ASP A 77 26.07 -12.15 -11.07
CA ASP A 77 24.89 -12.53 -11.82
C ASP A 77 24.26 -11.28 -12.46
N VAL A 78 24.40 -11.18 -13.79
CA VAL A 78 23.84 -10.05 -14.54
C VAL A 78 22.37 -10.33 -14.80
N GLN A 79 21.47 -9.48 -14.34
CA GLN A 79 20.02 -9.61 -14.47
C GLN A 79 19.40 -8.40 -15.16
N ASN A 80 18.35 -8.62 -15.96
CA ASN A 80 17.68 -7.53 -16.70
C ASN A 80 16.60 -6.89 -15.81
N LEU A 81 16.52 -5.55 -15.83
CA LEU A 81 15.45 -4.77 -15.23
C LEU A 81 14.30 -4.50 -16.20
N GLY A 82 14.53 -4.64 -17.51
CA GLY A 82 13.55 -4.34 -18.56
C GLY A 82 13.27 -2.83 -18.74
N GLY A 83 14.17 -1.98 -18.24
CA GLY A 83 14.09 -0.53 -18.36
C GLY A 83 14.63 0.20 -17.13
N GLU A 84 14.40 1.51 -17.09
CA GLU A 84 14.68 2.35 -15.93
C GLU A 84 13.81 1.96 -14.73
N ILE A 85 14.39 1.98 -13.54
CA ILE A 85 13.65 1.89 -12.28
C ILE A 85 13.04 3.25 -12.02
N ARG A 86 11.72 3.32 -11.84
CA ARG A 86 11.03 4.59 -11.61
C ARG A 86 10.10 4.50 -10.40
N ILE A 87 9.84 5.63 -9.77
CA ILE A 87 8.66 5.74 -8.92
C ILE A 87 7.42 5.39 -9.74
N GLN A 88 6.55 4.56 -9.19
CA GLN A 88 5.38 4.08 -9.89
C GLN A 88 4.20 5.03 -9.67
N GLU A 89 4.30 6.23 -10.21
CA GLU A 89 3.19 7.17 -10.26
C GLU A 89 2.20 6.83 -11.39
N LEU A 90 0.94 7.23 -11.20
CA LEU A 90 -0.06 7.16 -12.26
C LEU A 90 0.27 8.21 -13.33
N GLN A 91 0.55 7.77 -14.55
CA GLN A 91 0.65 8.68 -15.68
C GLN A 91 -0.77 9.10 -16.12
N GLU A 92 -0.99 10.41 -16.29
CA GLU A 92 -2.20 10.94 -16.92
C GLU A 92 -2.22 10.53 -18.39
N SER A 93 -2.90 9.43 -18.73
CA SER A 93 -3.17 9.12 -20.13
C SER A 93 -4.15 10.15 -20.68
N GLN A 94 -3.69 11.05 -21.57
CA GLN A 94 -4.58 11.81 -22.43
C GLN A 94 -5.38 10.83 -23.31
N GLY A 95 -6.71 10.86 -23.20
CA GLY A 95 -7.62 10.16 -24.11
C GLY A 95 -8.55 9.17 -23.41
N SER A 96 -9.70 9.66 -22.94
CA SER A 96 -10.84 8.84 -22.57
C SER A 96 -11.42 8.16 -23.81
N ALA A 97 -11.22 6.84 -23.94
CA ALA A 97 -12.22 6.03 -24.61
C ALA A 97 -13.32 5.75 -23.58
N GLU A 98 -14.47 6.40 -23.75
CA GLU A 98 -15.66 6.13 -22.93
C GLU A 98 -16.00 4.62 -23.00
N PRO A 99 -16.21 3.94 -21.86
CA PRO A 99 -16.78 2.61 -21.88
C PRO A 99 -18.21 2.71 -22.42
N THR A 100 -18.49 1.90 -23.44
CA THR A 100 -19.78 1.82 -24.10
C THR A 100 -20.84 1.34 -23.11
N VAL A 101 -21.81 2.21 -22.82
CA VAL A 101 -22.96 1.91 -21.97
C VAL A 101 -23.85 0.88 -22.69
N VAL A 102 -23.93 -0.33 -22.12
CA VAL A 102 -24.96 -1.31 -22.48
C VAL A 102 -26.24 -0.93 -21.74
N PRO A 103 -27.40 -0.75 -22.40
CA PRO A 103 -28.62 -0.35 -21.71
C PRO A 103 -29.22 -1.52 -20.93
N VAL A 104 -29.37 -1.35 -19.61
CA VAL A 104 -30.05 -2.31 -18.73
C VAL A 104 -31.57 -2.24 -18.97
N PRO A 105 -32.28 -3.38 -19.11
CA PRO A 105 -33.72 -3.39 -19.33
C PRO A 105 -34.49 -3.00 -18.06
N LYS A 106 -35.57 -2.22 -18.23
CA LYS A 106 -36.53 -1.90 -17.17
C LYS A 106 -37.42 -3.10 -16.87
N ILE A 107 -37.52 -3.49 -15.60
CA ILE A 107 -38.55 -4.43 -15.09
C ILE A 107 -39.32 -3.72 -13.95
N PRO A 108 -40.66 -3.89 -13.86
CA PRO A 108 -41.53 -3.00 -13.10
C PRO A 108 -41.63 -3.36 -11.61
N ALA A 109 -42.07 -2.35 -10.86
CA ALA A 109 -42.39 -2.42 -9.44
C ALA A 109 -43.52 -3.41 -9.13
N GLU A 110 -43.37 -4.19 -8.05
CA GLU A 110 -44.26 -4.20 -6.88
C GLU A 110 -43.90 -5.32 -5.88
N ALA A 111 -44.36 -5.09 -4.64
CA ALA A 111 -44.50 -5.99 -3.48
C ALA A 111 -43.35 -6.13 -2.47
N GLU A 112 -43.63 -5.61 -1.27
CA GLU A 112 -42.93 -5.81 0.01
C GLU A 112 -43.09 -7.26 0.51
N VAL A 113 -42.00 -7.87 1.00
CA VAL A 113 -41.99 -8.83 2.11
C VAL A 113 -40.61 -8.77 2.80
N HIS A 114 -40.60 -8.66 4.13
CA HIS A 114 -39.39 -8.79 4.95
C HIS A 114 -38.89 -10.24 4.96
N THR A 115 -37.72 -10.50 4.40
CA THR A 115 -36.89 -11.69 4.65
C THR A 115 -35.42 -11.28 4.65
N GLU A 116 -34.59 -12.01 5.40
CA GLU A 116 -33.15 -11.78 5.59
C GLU A 116 -32.41 -11.37 4.30
N PRO A 117 -31.37 -10.52 4.39
CA PRO A 117 -30.75 -9.92 3.22
C PRO A 117 -30.22 -11.01 2.28
N GLU A 118 -30.80 -11.08 1.09
CA GLU A 118 -30.30 -11.87 -0.03
C GLU A 118 -28.88 -11.35 -0.35
N VAL A 119 -27.91 -12.27 -0.39
CA VAL A 119 -26.50 -11.92 -0.61
C VAL A 119 -26.35 -11.47 -2.06
N GLU A 120 -26.39 -10.16 -2.28
CA GLU A 120 -26.06 -9.57 -3.58
C GLU A 120 -24.53 -9.57 -3.78
N ALA A 121 -24.08 -9.68 -5.03
CA ALA A 121 -22.68 -9.47 -5.39
C ALA A 121 -22.33 -7.99 -5.21
N ILE A 122 -21.14 -7.69 -4.70
CA ILE A 122 -20.65 -6.31 -4.52
C ILE A 122 -20.80 -5.58 -5.87
N PRO A 123 -21.45 -4.41 -5.93
CA PRO A 123 -21.59 -3.69 -7.19
C PRO A 123 -20.21 -3.31 -7.72
N ASP A 124 -20.02 -3.37 -9.03
CA ASP A 124 -18.77 -2.99 -9.72
C ASP A 124 -18.28 -1.57 -9.35
N SER A 125 -19.15 -0.73 -8.78
CA SER A 125 -18.79 0.57 -8.23
C SER A 125 -17.80 0.47 -7.07
N LEU A 126 -17.92 -0.53 -6.18
CA LEU A 126 -17.15 -0.63 -4.92
C LEU A 126 -15.68 -1.04 -5.15
N SER A 127 -14.91 -0.08 -5.63
CA SER A 127 -13.51 -0.29 -6.00
C SER A 127 -12.56 0.22 -4.91
N ARG A 128 -11.30 -0.20 -5.00
CA ARG A 128 -10.18 0.35 -4.21
C ARG A 128 -9.99 1.86 -4.39
N LYS A 129 -10.69 2.47 -5.35
CA LYS A 129 -10.64 3.90 -5.69
C LYS A 129 -11.80 4.68 -5.08
N GLU A 130 -12.81 4.02 -4.53
CA GLU A 130 -13.92 4.70 -3.86
C GLU A 130 -13.55 5.19 -2.46
N GLN A 131 -14.47 5.95 -1.87
CA GLN A 131 -14.37 6.40 -0.49
C GLN A 131 -14.73 5.27 0.48
N TRP A 132 -13.80 5.00 1.39
CA TRP A 132 -13.91 4.03 2.47
C TRP A 132 -13.81 4.75 3.83
N ARG A 133 -14.78 4.53 4.71
CA ARG A 133 -14.70 4.94 6.12
C ARG A 133 -15.34 3.84 6.97
N PRO A 134 -14.60 3.12 7.83
CA PRO A 134 -13.14 3.12 7.91
C PRO A 134 -12.50 2.62 6.61
N ALA A 135 -11.27 3.02 6.33
CA ALA A 135 -10.52 2.59 5.16
C ALA A 135 -9.61 1.38 5.49
N PRO A 136 -9.67 0.28 4.71
CA PRO A 136 -8.72 -0.82 4.84
C PRO A 136 -7.41 -0.51 4.14
N ALA A 137 -6.34 -1.24 4.48
CA ALA A 137 -5.09 -1.14 3.71
C ALA A 137 -5.26 -1.70 2.30
N GLY A 138 -4.58 -1.11 1.33
CA GLY A 138 -4.68 -1.45 -0.09
C GLY A 138 -5.68 -0.62 -0.90
N VAL A 139 -6.28 0.42 -0.32
CA VAL A 139 -7.17 1.37 -1.03
C VAL A 139 -6.44 2.68 -1.36
N SER A 140 -7.07 3.47 -2.23
CA SER A 140 -6.56 4.75 -2.69
C SER A 140 -6.40 5.76 -1.55
N VAL A 141 -5.27 6.46 -1.55
CA VAL A 141 -4.96 7.58 -0.64
C VAL A 141 -4.03 8.56 -1.36
N GLY A 142 -3.94 9.80 -0.88
CA GLY A 142 -2.85 10.68 -1.32
C GLY A 142 -2.98 12.13 -0.88
N HIS A 143 -1.88 12.86 -1.02
CA HIS A 143 -1.83 14.30 -0.85
C HIS A 143 -2.68 15.02 -1.92
N PRO A 144 -3.34 16.16 -1.60
CA PRO A 144 -4.13 16.93 -2.57
C PRO A 144 -3.39 17.46 -3.80
N ASN A 145 -2.05 17.43 -3.82
CA ASN A 145 -1.25 17.93 -4.94
C ASN A 145 -0.64 16.82 -5.80
N ILE A 146 -0.92 15.55 -5.50
CA ILE A 146 -0.46 14.41 -6.30
C ILE A 146 -1.65 13.70 -6.96
N THR A 147 -1.37 12.63 -7.72
CA THR A 147 -2.40 11.78 -8.33
C THR A 147 -3.11 10.91 -7.28
N ALA A 148 -2.60 9.70 -7.04
CA ALA A 148 -3.01 8.81 -5.96
C ALA A 148 -1.97 7.70 -5.76
N GLY A 149 -1.85 7.22 -4.53
CA GLY A 149 -1.13 6.01 -4.16
C GLY A 149 -2.02 5.07 -3.35
N THR A 150 -1.39 4.24 -2.52
CA THR A 150 -2.05 3.22 -1.71
C THR A 150 -1.86 3.46 -0.21
N LEU A 151 -2.94 3.28 0.55
CA LEU A 151 -2.92 3.20 2.02
C LEU A 151 -2.20 1.91 2.41
N GLY A 152 -0.99 2.01 2.94
CA GLY A 152 -0.08 0.88 3.02
C GLY A 152 -0.41 -0.12 4.11
N THR A 153 -0.67 0.37 5.31
CA THR A 153 -0.81 -0.46 6.51
C THR A 153 -2.17 -0.30 7.15
N PRO A 154 -2.68 -1.34 7.84
CA PRO A 154 -3.65 -1.14 8.90
C PRO A 154 -3.14 -0.15 9.97
N PRO A 155 -3.99 0.31 10.91
CA PRO A 155 -3.57 1.24 11.95
C PRO A 155 -2.36 0.71 12.72
N LEU A 156 -1.39 1.60 12.92
CA LEU A 156 -0.20 1.39 13.72
C LEU A 156 -0.19 2.37 14.89
N VAL A 157 0.56 2.04 15.94
CA VAL A 157 0.85 2.92 17.06
C VAL A 157 2.33 3.24 17.07
N THR A 158 2.67 4.53 17.14
CA THR A 158 4.06 4.99 17.32
C THR A 158 4.50 4.85 18.77
N GLN A 159 5.81 4.97 19.04
CA GLN A 159 6.34 5.00 20.41
C GLN A 159 5.76 6.15 21.27
N SER A 160 5.30 7.23 20.65
CA SER A 160 4.64 8.36 21.34
C SER A 160 3.15 8.13 21.56
N GLY A 161 2.61 6.98 21.18
CA GLY A 161 1.20 6.61 21.35
C GLY A 161 0.27 7.19 20.28
N LYS A 162 0.81 7.72 19.17
CA LYS A 162 0.04 8.27 18.06
C LYS A 162 -0.48 7.14 17.17
N ARG A 163 -1.73 7.24 16.73
CA ARG A 163 -2.32 6.31 15.76
C ARG A 163 -2.04 6.79 14.35
N VAL A 164 -1.45 5.94 13.54
CA VAL A 164 -0.99 6.29 12.19
C VAL A 164 -1.29 5.19 11.18
N PHE A 165 -1.22 5.52 9.89
CA PHE A 165 -0.93 4.54 8.84
C PHE A 165 0.32 4.97 8.07
N LEU A 166 0.94 4.00 7.40
CA LEU A 166 2.11 4.19 6.56
C LEU A 166 1.71 4.27 5.07
N THR A 167 2.36 5.15 4.32
CA THR A 167 2.40 5.16 2.85
C THR A 167 3.75 5.74 2.39
N ASN A 168 3.98 5.94 1.09
CA ASN A 168 5.22 6.60 0.64
C ASN A 168 5.20 8.10 0.90
N ALA A 169 6.40 8.70 1.07
CA ALA A 169 6.53 10.15 1.15
C ALA A 169 6.08 10.81 -0.15
N HIS A 170 6.40 10.28 -1.33
CA HIS A 170 5.88 10.88 -2.57
C HIS A 170 4.35 10.80 -2.71
N VAL A 171 3.67 9.93 -1.95
CA VAL A 171 2.20 9.82 -1.94
C VAL A 171 1.58 10.83 -0.96
N ALA A 172 2.18 11.06 0.20
CA ALA A 172 1.60 11.91 1.26
C ALA A 172 2.28 13.28 1.43
N ALA A 173 3.51 13.43 0.96
CA ALA A 173 4.42 14.54 1.19
C ALA A 173 5.21 14.88 -0.10
N PRO A 174 4.57 15.41 -1.15
CA PRO A 174 5.27 15.80 -2.39
C PRO A 174 6.44 16.75 -2.11
N ILE A 175 7.55 16.54 -2.82
CA ILE A 175 8.81 17.26 -2.63
C ILE A 175 8.60 18.76 -2.85
N GLY A 176 8.95 19.56 -1.84
CA GLY A 176 8.87 21.03 -1.89
C GLY A 176 7.46 21.62 -1.77
N GLU A 177 6.44 20.78 -1.61
CA GLU A 177 5.03 21.20 -1.54
C GLU A 177 4.32 20.79 -0.25
N SER A 178 4.99 20.04 0.63
CA SER A 178 4.38 19.43 1.81
C SER A 178 4.91 19.99 3.12
N SER A 179 4.09 19.86 4.16
CA SER A 179 4.40 20.22 5.54
C SER A 179 3.63 19.33 6.51
N THR A 180 4.23 19.03 7.66
CA THR A 180 3.51 18.36 8.76
C THR A 180 2.19 19.08 9.06
N GLY A 181 1.11 18.31 9.18
CA GLY A 181 -0.25 18.79 9.40
C GLY A 181 -1.12 18.86 8.14
N ASP A 182 -0.53 18.66 6.95
CA ASP A 182 -1.26 18.62 5.68
C ASP A 182 -2.32 17.52 5.66
N ASN A 183 -3.45 17.83 5.03
CA ASN A 183 -4.55 16.87 4.91
C ASN A 183 -4.20 15.78 3.90
N ILE A 184 -4.44 14.53 4.27
CA ILE A 184 -4.32 13.39 3.36
C ILE A 184 -5.71 12.89 3.02
N LEU A 185 -6.01 12.74 1.74
CA LEU A 185 -7.34 12.39 1.25
C LEU A 185 -7.48 10.87 1.10
N GLN A 186 -8.69 10.37 1.40
CA GLN A 186 -9.10 9.01 1.05
C GLN A 186 -10.51 9.09 0.42
N PRO A 187 -10.68 8.71 -0.86
CA PRO A 187 -9.61 8.22 -1.74
C PRO A 187 -8.64 9.36 -2.12
N GLY A 188 -7.54 9.05 -2.81
CA GLY A 188 -6.64 10.07 -3.35
C GLY A 188 -7.36 10.99 -4.36
N LYS A 189 -6.79 12.18 -4.62
CA LYS A 189 -7.43 13.21 -5.44
C LYS A 189 -7.77 12.73 -6.86
N TYR A 190 -6.89 11.95 -7.48
CA TYR A 190 -7.11 11.40 -8.82
C TYR A 190 -8.37 10.51 -8.89
N ASP A 191 -8.77 9.89 -7.78
CA ASP A 191 -9.98 9.08 -7.68
C ASP A 191 -11.21 9.85 -7.17
N GLY A 192 -11.17 11.17 -7.18
CA GLY A 192 -12.27 12.02 -6.71
C GLY A 192 -12.27 12.28 -5.21
N GLY A 193 -11.14 12.04 -4.53
CA GLY A 193 -10.95 12.36 -3.12
C GLY A 193 -11.26 13.81 -2.79
N THR A 194 -12.11 14.03 -1.79
CA THR A 194 -12.44 15.37 -1.26
C THR A 194 -12.40 15.43 0.26
N GLU A 195 -12.46 14.29 0.94
CA GLU A 195 -12.49 14.19 2.39
C GLU A 195 -11.15 13.68 2.93
N SER A 196 -10.65 14.37 3.95
CA SER A 196 -9.44 13.97 4.67
C SER A 196 -9.67 12.67 5.46
N ILE A 197 -8.68 11.79 5.50
CA ILE A 197 -8.64 10.64 6.40
C ILE A 197 -7.71 10.86 7.60
N GLY A 198 -6.77 11.80 7.48
CA GLY A 198 -5.76 12.06 8.50
C GLY A 198 -4.85 13.22 8.10
N ARG A 199 -3.86 13.48 8.93
CA ARG A 199 -2.88 14.55 8.74
C ARG A 199 -1.48 13.99 8.65
N LEU A 200 -0.69 14.49 7.70
CA LEU A 200 0.72 14.14 7.58
C LEU A 200 1.43 14.44 8.92
N LEU A 201 2.03 13.41 9.52
CA LEU A 201 2.73 13.52 10.80
C LEU A 201 4.23 13.70 10.56
N GLU A 202 4.81 12.80 9.80
CA GLU A 202 6.25 12.68 9.56
C GLU A 202 6.49 12.04 8.19
N PHE A 203 7.61 12.37 7.55
CA PHE A 203 7.99 11.82 6.26
C PHE A 203 9.50 11.91 6.07
N SER A 204 10.06 10.99 5.30
CA SER A 204 11.46 11.03 4.88
C SER A 204 11.66 12.03 3.74
N GLU A 205 12.69 12.88 3.84
CA GLU A 205 13.06 13.79 2.76
C GLU A 205 13.92 13.08 1.70
N ILE A 206 13.52 13.20 0.42
CA ILE A 206 14.28 12.65 -0.70
C ILE A 206 15.26 13.70 -1.24
N THR A 207 16.54 13.34 -1.31
CA THR A 207 17.61 14.25 -1.78
C THR A 207 18.35 13.69 -3.00
N LYS A 208 19.06 14.58 -3.71
CA LYS A 208 19.94 14.23 -4.84
C LYS A 208 21.39 13.94 -4.42
N GLY A 209 21.81 14.46 -3.28
CA GLY A 209 23.23 14.53 -2.91
C GLY A 209 23.74 13.29 -2.18
N GLU A 210 22.85 12.62 -1.45
CA GLU A 210 23.19 11.45 -0.62
C GLU A 210 22.26 10.29 -0.98
N ALA A 211 22.70 9.07 -0.66
CA ALA A 211 21.88 7.89 -0.87
C ALA A 211 20.68 7.92 0.09
N ASN A 212 19.48 7.79 -0.46
CA ASN A 212 18.25 7.74 0.31
C ASN A 212 18.02 6.31 0.80
N ARG A 213 17.60 6.14 2.06
CA ARG A 213 17.28 4.80 2.60
C ARG A 213 15.79 4.48 2.55
N THR A 214 14.95 5.49 2.43
CA THR A 214 13.50 5.33 2.52
C THR A 214 12.75 6.41 1.74
N ASP A 215 11.50 6.09 1.43
CA ASP A 215 10.47 6.95 0.87
C ASP A 215 9.17 6.58 1.58
N SER A 216 9.01 7.12 2.78
CA SER A 216 7.95 6.73 3.71
C SER A 216 7.39 7.93 4.45
N ALA A 217 6.09 7.88 4.73
CA ALA A 217 5.39 8.88 5.49
C ALA A 217 4.37 8.24 6.44
N LEU A 218 4.28 8.83 7.63
CA LEU A 218 3.25 8.55 8.61
C LEU A 218 2.14 9.59 8.53
N VAL A 219 0.91 9.11 8.55
CA VAL A 219 -0.28 9.95 8.59
C VAL A 219 -1.01 9.68 9.90
N GLU A 220 -1.09 10.69 10.77
CA GLU A 220 -1.87 10.63 12.01
C GLU A 220 -3.36 10.61 11.70
N VAL A 221 -4.07 9.71 12.35
CA VAL A 221 -5.49 9.48 12.15
C VAL A 221 -6.27 9.52 13.46
N GLU A 222 -7.53 9.93 13.35
CA GLU A 222 -8.50 9.79 14.43
C GLU A 222 -8.83 8.30 14.67
N PRO A 223 -9.31 7.94 15.87
CA PRO A 223 -9.88 6.61 16.10
C PRO A 223 -10.96 6.27 15.07
N ASP A 224 -11.04 5.00 14.66
CA ASP A 224 -12.10 4.43 13.82
C ASP A 224 -12.15 4.83 12.34
N VAL A 225 -11.19 5.62 11.82
CA VAL A 225 -11.17 5.94 10.38
C VAL A 225 -10.47 4.88 9.53
N LEU A 226 -9.82 3.90 10.16
CA LEU A 226 -9.10 2.81 9.50
C LEU A 226 -9.62 1.43 9.92
N GLN A 227 -9.61 0.47 8.99
CA GLN A 227 -9.86 -0.93 9.26
C GLN A 227 -8.55 -1.64 9.62
N HIS A 228 -8.66 -2.77 10.30
CA HIS A 228 -7.49 -3.51 10.79
C HIS A 228 -6.96 -4.53 9.76
N ASP A 229 -7.67 -4.70 8.66
CA ASP A 229 -7.36 -5.66 7.61
C ASP A 229 -6.55 -5.05 6.47
N ILE A 230 -5.93 -5.95 5.71
CA ILE A 230 -5.30 -5.70 4.43
C ILE A 230 -6.24 -6.25 3.39
N LEU A 231 -6.85 -5.36 2.60
CA LEU A 231 -8.03 -5.64 1.79
C LEU A 231 -7.82 -6.89 0.90
N GLY A 232 -8.53 -7.96 1.24
CA GLY A 232 -8.54 -9.25 0.55
C GLY A 232 -7.31 -10.14 0.76
N VAL A 233 -6.38 -9.76 1.65
CA VAL A 233 -5.21 -10.56 2.02
C VAL A 233 -5.38 -11.16 3.42
N TRP A 234 -5.47 -10.33 4.46
CA TRP A 234 -5.54 -10.81 5.84
C TRP A 234 -6.23 -9.82 6.76
N GLU A 235 -6.86 -10.31 7.83
CA GLU A 235 -7.69 -9.49 8.73
C GLU A 235 -6.90 -8.62 9.72
N ASN A 236 -5.62 -8.91 9.92
CA ASN A 236 -4.74 -8.22 10.86
C ASN A 236 -3.29 -8.34 10.38
N LEU A 237 -2.55 -7.25 10.51
CA LEU A 237 -1.10 -7.27 10.47
C LEU A 237 -0.57 -7.76 11.82
N ARG A 238 0.23 -8.83 11.84
CA ARG A 238 0.77 -9.42 13.10
C ARG A 238 2.06 -8.79 13.58
N GLY A 239 2.78 -8.13 12.68
CA GLY A 239 4.11 -7.60 12.96
C GLY A 239 4.96 -7.55 11.72
N TRP A 240 6.26 -7.40 11.95
CA TRP A 240 7.27 -7.21 10.91
C TRP A 240 8.18 -8.42 10.82
N ARG A 241 8.64 -8.73 9.61
CA ARG A 241 9.68 -9.72 9.35
C ARG A 241 10.58 -9.24 8.22
N SER A 242 11.80 -9.75 8.13
CA SER A 242 12.61 -9.53 6.93
C SER A 242 12.06 -10.34 5.76
N ALA A 243 12.18 -9.81 4.53
CA ALA A 243 11.88 -10.54 3.31
C ALA A 243 12.72 -11.82 3.20
N GLN A 244 12.17 -12.87 2.60
CA GLN A 244 12.80 -14.20 2.55
C GLN A 244 12.89 -14.74 1.13
N PHE A 245 14.08 -15.14 0.70
CA PHE A 245 14.22 -15.88 -0.54
C PHE A 245 13.38 -17.18 -0.53
N ASN A 246 12.94 -17.62 -1.71
CA ASN A 246 12.12 -18.83 -1.89
C ASN A 246 10.74 -18.80 -1.19
N ARG A 247 10.27 -17.63 -0.79
CA ARG A 247 8.91 -17.39 -0.30
C ARG A 247 8.16 -16.47 -1.25
N ASP A 248 6.86 -16.72 -1.37
CA ASP A 248 5.94 -15.81 -2.02
C ASP A 248 5.68 -14.62 -1.08
N HIS A 249 5.72 -13.41 -1.63
CA HIS A 249 5.39 -12.17 -0.95
C HIS A 249 4.16 -11.58 -1.61
N VAL A 250 3.19 -11.17 -0.81
CA VAL A 250 1.89 -10.71 -1.26
C VAL A 250 1.74 -9.24 -0.90
N LYS A 251 1.11 -8.48 -1.79
CA LYS A 251 0.75 -7.09 -1.56
C LYS A 251 -0.68 -6.82 -1.98
N SER A 252 -1.33 -5.88 -1.31
CA SER A 252 -2.66 -5.38 -1.65
C SER A 252 -2.54 -3.93 -2.08
N GLY A 253 -2.80 -3.64 -3.35
CA GLY A 253 -2.57 -2.34 -3.97
C GLY A 253 -3.80 -1.77 -4.66
N ARG A 254 -3.91 -0.44 -4.70
CA ARG A 254 -5.02 0.29 -5.32
C ARG A 254 -5.23 -0.09 -6.79
N THR A 255 -4.15 -0.26 -7.56
CA THR A 255 -4.22 -0.40 -9.02
C THR A 255 -4.28 -1.86 -9.43
N THR A 256 -3.36 -2.69 -8.92
CA THR A 256 -3.23 -4.09 -9.36
C THR A 256 -3.95 -5.08 -8.45
N ASN A 257 -4.73 -4.62 -7.48
CA ASN A 257 -5.36 -5.45 -6.45
C ASN A 257 -4.30 -6.28 -5.69
N ILE A 258 -4.55 -7.57 -5.53
CA ILE A 258 -3.66 -8.51 -4.86
C ILE A 258 -2.76 -9.12 -5.90
N THR A 259 -1.45 -9.03 -5.67
CA THR A 259 -0.44 -9.66 -6.50
C THR A 259 0.60 -10.32 -5.61
N THR A 260 1.35 -11.23 -6.22
CA THR A 260 2.41 -11.98 -5.56
C THR A 260 3.72 -11.80 -6.32
N GLY A 261 4.82 -11.65 -5.59
CA GLY A 261 6.17 -11.62 -6.13
C GLY A 261 7.14 -12.43 -5.27
N ARG A 262 8.36 -12.60 -5.76
CA ARG A 262 9.45 -13.29 -5.06
C ARG A 262 10.67 -12.41 -4.95
N LEU A 263 11.33 -12.48 -3.79
CA LEU A 263 12.57 -11.78 -3.54
C LEU A 263 13.68 -12.30 -4.47
N ARG A 264 14.39 -11.39 -5.14
CA ARG A 264 15.48 -11.67 -6.07
C ARG A 264 16.83 -11.19 -5.53
N ALA A 265 16.85 -10.05 -4.84
CA ALA A 265 18.06 -9.52 -4.22
C ALA A 265 17.72 -8.66 -2.99
N ARG A 266 18.69 -8.52 -2.09
CA ARG A 266 18.66 -7.68 -0.89
C ARG A 266 19.85 -6.74 -0.85
N ASN A 267 19.79 -5.75 0.04
CA ASN A 267 20.79 -4.68 0.17
C ASN A 267 21.10 -4.04 -1.19
N VAL A 268 20.03 -3.83 -1.94
CA VAL A 268 20.10 -3.28 -3.28
C VAL A 268 20.37 -1.78 -3.18
N THR A 269 21.38 -1.34 -3.93
CA THR A 269 21.60 0.07 -4.25
C THR A 269 21.13 0.31 -5.68
N ALA A 270 20.28 1.31 -5.89
CA ALA A 270 19.63 1.56 -7.18
C ALA A 270 19.49 3.06 -7.49
N ASN A 271 19.58 3.38 -8.77
CA ASN A 271 19.15 4.69 -9.30
C ASN A 271 17.65 4.66 -9.58
N VAL A 272 16.88 5.52 -8.91
CA VAL A 272 15.42 5.59 -9.04
C VAL A 272 15.02 6.92 -9.68
N TYR A 273 14.39 6.83 -10.85
CA TYR A 273 13.94 7.99 -11.61
C TYR A 273 12.54 8.46 -11.19
N GLY A 274 12.26 9.75 -11.41
CA GLY A 274 10.93 10.35 -11.28
C GLY A 274 10.76 11.29 -10.08
N TYR A 275 11.65 11.26 -9.09
CA TYR A 275 11.67 12.29 -8.02
C TYR A 275 12.12 13.65 -8.52
N PHE A 276 13.04 13.67 -9.48
CA PHE A 276 13.63 14.89 -10.00
C PHE A 276 13.59 14.91 -11.53
N PRO A 277 13.43 16.10 -12.15
CA PRO A 277 13.47 16.22 -13.60
C PRO A 277 14.81 15.73 -14.16
N ASN A 278 14.76 14.72 -15.02
CA ASN A 278 15.89 14.19 -15.80
C ASN A 278 17.07 13.62 -15.00
N GLU A 279 16.93 13.41 -13.70
CA GLU A 279 18.00 12.91 -12.83
C GLU A 279 17.44 11.86 -11.86
N PRO A 280 18.12 10.71 -11.69
CA PRO A 280 17.71 9.73 -10.68
C PRO A 280 18.10 10.18 -9.27
N ALA A 281 17.36 9.71 -8.28
CA ALA A 281 17.78 9.70 -6.88
C ALA A 281 18.43 8.34 -6.57
N LYS A 282 19.58 8.33 -5.88
CA LYS A 282 20.23 7.09 -5.44
C LYS A 282 19.53 6.59 -4.18
N PHE A 283 19.21 5.31 -4.14
CA PHE A 283 18.69 4.62 -2.95
C PHE A 283 19.58 3.44 -2.56
N GLU A 284 19.64 3.12 -1.28
CA GLU A 284 20.39 1.97 -0.77
C GLU A 284 19.62 1.19 0.31
N GLY A 285 20.05 -0.05 0.55
CA GLY A 285 19.43 -0.93 1.55
C GLY A 285 18.04 -1.44 1.14
N LEU A 286 17.77 -1.52 -0.17
CA LEU A 286 16.48 -1.95 -0.70
C LEU A 286 16.38 -3.47 -0.84
N ASP A 287 15.16 -3.98 -0.90
CA ASP A 287 14.85 -5.33 -1.37
C ASP A 287 14.21 -5.27 -2.77
N LEU A 288 14.65 -6.17 -3.66
CA LEU A 288 14.19 -6.23 -5.05
C LEU A 288 13.45 -7.55 -5.29
N PHE A 289 12.22 -7.42 -5.77
CA PHE A 289 11.30 -8.50 -6.06
C PHE A 289 11.08 -8.66 -7.57
N THR A 290 10.54 -9.81 -7.98
CA THR A 290 9.91 -9.95 -9.30
C THR A 290 8.78 -8.93 -9.47
N ALA A 291 8.49 -8.52 -10.72
CA ALA A 291 7.38 -7.63 -11.02
C ALA A 291 6.07 -8.10 -10.35
N MET A 292 5.50 -7.23 -9.53
CA MET A 292 4.20 -7.45 -8.90
C MET A 292 3.40 -6.14 -8.76
N SER A 293 3.82 -5.05 -9.39
CA SER A 293 3.25 -3.72 -9.17
C SER A 293 3.19 -2.86 -10.42
N ALA A 294 2.30 -1.88 -10.39
CA ALA A 294 2.17 -0.86 -11.42
C ALA A 294 1.92 0.53 -10.80
N GLY A 295 1.88 1.56 -11.66
CA GLY A 295 1.57 2.93 -11.28
C GLY A 295 0.36 3.03 -10.33
N GLY A 296 0.54 3.67 -9.17
CA GLY A 296 -0.49 3.85 -8.13
C GLY A 296 -0.51 2.77 -7.04
N ASP A 297 0.29 1.70 -7.14
CA ASP A 297 0.50 0.76 -6.04
C ASP A 297 1.53 1.26 -5.02
N SER A 298 2.22 2.37 -5.29
CA SER A 298 3.11 3.05 -4.34
C SER A 298 2.44 3.20 -2.97
N GLY A 299 3.13 2.75 -1.94
CA GLY A 299 2.68 2.75 -0.55
C GLY A 299 2.12 1.41 -0.11
N SER A 300 1.88 0.45 -1.01
CA SER A 300 1.39 -0.88 -0.63
C SER A 300 2.38 -1.59 0.29
N LEU A 301 1.88 -2.18 1.38
CA LEU A 301 2.67 -3.09 2.20
C LEU A 301 2.84 -4.43 1.47
N ILE A 302 4.10 -4.86 1.35
CA ILE A 302 4.50 -6.19 0.93
C ILE A 302 4.71 -7.02 2.19
N GLY A 303 4.32 -8.29 2.15
CA GLY A 303 4.57 -9.18 3.28
C GLY A 303 4.39 -10.65 2.96
N ILE A 304 4.55 -11.47 3.99
CA ILE A 304 4.46 -12.93 3.91
C ILE A 304 3.25 -13.40 4.73
N GLU A 305 2.47 -14.29 4.14
CA GLU A 305 1.40 -15.00 4.84
C GLU A 305 1.96 -16.22 5.58
N GLU A 306 1.52 -16.37 6.83
CA GLU A 306 1.76 -17.53 7.68
C GLU A 306 0.42 -18.04 8.23
N SER A 307 0.42 -19.23 8.84
CA SER A 307 -0.80 -19.84 9.39
C SER A 307 -1.48 -19.00 10.47
N ASP A 308 -0.74 -18.11 11.15
CA ASP A 308 -1.21 -17.28 12.26
C ASP A 308 -1.42 -15.80 11.88
N GLY A 309 -1.03 -15.39 10.67
CA GLY A 309 -1.22 -14.02 10.22
C GLY A 309 -0.37 -13.56 9.04
N PHE A 310 -0.57 -12.30 8.68
CA PHE A 310 0.27 -11.59 7.73
C PHE A 310 1.38 -10.81 8.45
N TYR A 311 2.60 -10.91 7.93
CA TYR A 311 3.76 -10.19 8.44
C TYR A 311 4.30 -9.25 7.35
N GLY A 312 4.31 -7.95 7.64
CA GLY A 312 4.86 -6.95 6.72
C GLY A 312 6.37 -7.07 6.61
N THR A 313 6.89 -7.00 5.38
CA THR A 313 8.32 -7.07 5.10
C THR A 313 8.85 -5.77 4.52
N ASP A 314 8.11 -5.14 3.61
CA ASP A 314 8.60 -3.99 2.85
C ASP A 314 7.49 -3.00 2.49
N LEU A 315 7.87 -1.73 2.35
CA LEU A 315 7.03 -0.69 1.76
C LEU A 315 7.37 -0.54 0.27
N LEU A 316 6.40 -0.81 -0.60
CA LEU A 316 6.56 -0.69 -2.05
C LEU A 316 6.62 0.78 -2.47
N PHE A 317 7.61 1.17 -3.28
CA PHE A 317 7.73 2.57 -3.75
C PHE A 317 8.10 2.74 -5.24
N ALA A 318 8.82 1.78 -5.82
CA ALA A 318 9.36 1.90 -7.17
C ALA A 318 9.42 0.54 -7.89
N GLY A 319 9.70 0.57 -9.19
CA GLY A 319 9.89 -0.65 -9.97
C GLY A 319 10.08 -0.38 -11.45
N SER A 320 10.04 -1.45 -12.22
CA SER A 320 10.06 -1.47 -13.68
C SER A 320 8.97 -2.44 -14.20
N ASN A 321 9.00 -2.79 -15.48
CA ASN A 321 8.17 -3.85 -16.05
C ASN A 321 8.59 -5.27 -15.62
N GLN A 322 9.78 -5.47 -15.03
CA GLN A 322 10.28 -6.79 -14.62
C GLN A 322 10.58 -6.91 -13.12
N VAL A 323 10.65 -5.80 -12.39
CA VAL A 323 10.98 -5.79 -10.96
C VAL A 323 10.12 -4.82 -10.17
N THR A 324 10.01 -5.10 -8.88
CA THR A 324 9.42 -4.19 -7.88
C THR A 324 10.47 -3.97 -6.79
N LEU A 325 10.62 -2.73 -6.32
CA LEU A 325 11.47 -2.37 -5.20
C LEU A 325 10.62 -2.12 -3.95
N GLY A 326 11.06 -2.72 -2.85
CA GLY A 326 10.54 -2.51 -1.52
C GLY A 326 11.61 -1.90 -0.61
N ILE A 327 11.19 -1.02 0.28
CA ILE A 327 12.00 -0.52 1.39
C ILE A 327 11.74 -1.45 2.58
N PRO A 328 12.77 -2.12 3.15
CA PRO A 328 12.57 -2.99 4.29
C PRO A 328 11.90 -2.26 5.47
N MET A 329 10.94 -2.92 6.12
CA MET A 329 10.22 -2.35 7.27
C MET A 329 11.13 -2.09 8.48
N GLU A 330 12.31 -2.72 8.54
CA GLU A 330 13.37 -2.35 9.48
C GLU A 330 13.87 -0.93 9.21
N THR A 331 14.24 -0.62 7.96
CA THR A 331 14.67 0.72 7.53
C THR A 331 13.58 1.77 7.73
N VAL A 332 12.31 1.43 7.50
CA VAL A 332 11.19 2.34 7.79
C VAL A 332 11.07 2.62 9.29
N GLN A 333 11.29 1.63 10.15
CA GLN A 333 11.26 1.83 11.60
C GLN A 333 12.51 2.51 12.15
N ASP A 334 13.66 2.40 11.47
CA ASP A 334 14.84 3.22 11.79
C ASP A 334 14.53 4.71 11.59
N GLU A 335 13.81 5.05 10.52
CA GLU A 335 13.42 6.43 10.20
C GLU A 335 12.39 6.97 11.18
N HIS A 336 11.27 6.26 11.38
CA HIS A 336 10.10 6.77 12.11
C HIS A 336 10.00 6.28 13.57
N GLY A 337 10.97 5.49 14.02
CA GLY A 337 10.88 4.73 15.26
C GLY A 337 10.00 3.48 15.15
N ARG A 338 9.90 2.74 16.27
CA ARG A 338 9.14 1.49 16.33
C ARG A 338 7.64 1.73 16.06
N LEU A 339 7.09 0.94 15.14
CA LEU A 339 5.67 0.97 14.78
C LEU A 339 5.01 -0.34 15.20
N GLU A 340 3.95 -0.26 16.00
CA GLU A 340 3.26 -1.45 16.50
C GLU A 340 1.92 -1.61 15.79
N PRO A 341 1.67 -2.73 15.07
CA PRO A 341 0.37 -2.98 14.48
C PRO A 341 -0.73 -3.04 15.53
N MET A 342 -1.82 -2.31 15.28
CA MET A 342 -3.06 -2.50 16.01
C MET A 342 -3.78 -3.71 15.44
N THR A 343 -4.22 -4.59 16.33
CA THR A 343 -5.06 -5.71 15.99
C THR A 343 -6.51 -5.41 16.36
N SER A 344 -7.45 -6.09 15.72
CA SER A 344 -8.85 -6.04 16.11
C SER A 344 -9.12 -6.47 17.56
N GLN A 345 -8.17 -7.12 18.25
CA GLN A 345 -8.26 -7.45 19.68
C GLN A 345 -7.97 -6.24 20.58
N ASP A 346 -7.21 -5.24 20.10
CA ASP A 346 -6.91 -4.01 20.84
C ASP A 346 -8.14 -3.08 20.96
N LEU A 347 -9.23 -3.41 20.26
CA LEU A 347 -10.53 -2.76 20.39
C LEU A 347 -11.40 -3.39 21.49
N VAL A 348 -11.03 -4.57 22.01
CA VAL A 348 -11.83 -5.37 22.93
C VAL A 348 -11.21 -5.25 24.32
N GLY A 349 -11.84 -4.47 25.20
CA GLY A 349 -11.51 -4.53 26.62
C GLY A 349 -11.76 -5.96 27.16
N PRO A 350 -11.01 -6.44 28.18
CA PRO A 350 -11.15 -7.80 28.70
C PRO A 350 -12.57 -8.16 29.18
N ASP A 351 -13.41 -7.16 29.43
CA ASP A 351 -14.81 -7.30 29.86
C ASP A 351 -15.84 -6.87 28.77
N ASP A 352 -15.40 -6.42 27.60
CA ASP A 352 -16.28 -5.78 26.61
C ASP A 352 -16.48 -6.66 25.37
N LEU A 353 -17.59 -7.39 25.31
CA LEU A 353 -18.00 -8.16 24.12
C LEU A 353 -18.52 -7.27 22.98
N ARG A 354 -18.40 -5.94 23.12
CA ARG A 354 -19.00 -4.93 22.28
C ARG A 354 -17.96 -3.87 21.93
N ILE A 355 -17.49 -3.85 20.69
CA ILE A 355 -16.67 -2.73 20.23
C ILE A 355 -17.62 -1.63 19.78
N THR A 356 -17.63 -0.47 20.45
CA THR A 356 -18.37 0.70 19.99
C THR A 356 -17.42 1.80 19.54
N GLY A 357 -17.57 2.28 18.30
CA GLY A 357 -16.75 3.35 17.75
C GLY A 357 -17.55 4.34 16.89
N THR A 358 -16.92 5.45 16.51
CA THR A 358 -17.50 6.42 15.56
C THR A 358 -17.09 6.04 14.16
N HIS A 359 -18.02 5.50 13.38
CA HIS A 359 -17.78 5.08 12.01
C HIS A 359 -17.45 6.24 11.06
N PHE A 360 -18.28 7.29 11.07
CA PHE A 360 -18.00 8.57 10.39
C PHE A 360 -18.91 9.67 10.91
N THR A 361 -18.54 10.92 10.62
CA THR A 361 -19.37 12.10 10.89
C THR A 361 -19.66 12.84 9.58
N GLY A 362 -20.72 13.64 9.55
CA GLY A 362 -21.00 14.46 8.38
C GLY A 362 -22.12 15.45 8.59
N THR A 363 -22.49 16.14 7.51
CA THR A 363 -23.62 17.07 7.48
C THR A 363 -24.53 16.70 6.32
N LEU A 364 -25.82 16.51 6.60
CA LEU A 364 -26.84 16.36 5.57
C LEU A 364 -27.63 17.64 5.39
N SER A 365 -27.76 18.07 4.15
CA SER A 365 -28.66 19.14 3.73
C SER A 365 -30.13 18.77 4.01
N PRO A 366 -31.05 19.75 4.04
CA PRO A 366 -32.47 19.49 4.25
C PRO A 366 -33.00 18.39 3.33
N LYS A 367 -33.65 17.38 3.91
CA LYS A 367 -34.23 16.22 3.20
C LYS A 367 -33.26 15.37 2.36
N GLN A 368 -31.95 15.60 2.48
CA GLN A 368 -30.95 14.83 1.76
C GLN A 368 -30.95 13.37 2.23
N THR A 369 -30.76 12.46 1.27
CA THR A 369 -30.43 11.06 1.53
C THR A 369 -29.00 10.81 1.07
N LEU A 370 -28.23 10.13 1.89
CA LEU A 370 -26.84 9.78 1.66
C LEU A 370 -26.69 8.26 1.75
N TYR A 371 -26.00 7.69 0.77
CA TYR A 371 -25.58 6.30 0.81
C TYR A 371 -24.08 6.24 1.08
N ARG A 372 -23.66 5.39 2.02
CA ARG A 372 -22.26 5.22 2.40
C ARG A 372 -21.95 3.74 2.64
N TRP A 373 -20.85 3.29 2.06
CA TRP A 373 -20.38 1.93 2.24
C TRP A 373 -19.59 1.76 3.52
N SER A 374 -19.68 0.57 4.09
CA SER A 374 -19.00 0.16 5.32
C SER A 374 -18.54 -1.28 5.18
N GLY A 375 -17.22 -1.53 5.19
CA GLY A 375 -16.63 -2.87 5.07
C GLY A 375 -15.33 -2.85 4.26
N PRO A 376 -14.67 -4.00 4.03
CA PRO A 376 -15.11 -5.31 4.48
C PRO A 376 -14.94 -5.50 5.99
N TRP A 377 -16.01 -5.91 6.66
CA TRP A 377 -15.93 -6.43 8.02
C TRP A 377 -15.66 -7.92 7.98
N ALA A 378 -14.78 -8.42 8.85
CA ALA A 378 -14.54 -9.86 8.97
C ALA A 378 -15.85 -10.59 9.28
N GLU A 379 -16.09 -11.75 8.66
CA GLU A 379 -17.37 -12.48 8.75
C GLU A 379 -17.72 -12.92 10.18
N ARG A 380 -16.73 -12.99 11.07
CA ARG A 380 -16.92 -13.30 12.49
C ARG A 380 -17.58 -12.18 13.30
N TYR A 381 -17.79 -11.01 12.73
CA TYR A 381 -18.42 -9.89 13.41
C TYR A 381 -19.84 -9.66 12.87
N VAL A 382 -20.78 -9.52 13.79
CA VAL A 382 -22.07 -8.86 13.52
C VAL A 382 -21.87 -7.36 13.75
N VAL A 383 -22.24 -6.54 12.76
CA VAL A 383 -22.04 -5.10 12.82
C VAL A 383 -23.39 -4.39 12.81
N ASP A 384 -23.70 -3.68 13.88
CA ASP A 384 -24.86 -2.79 13.95
C ASP A 384 -24.42 -1.34 13.76
N PHE A 385 -25.24 -0.55 13.06
CA PHE A 385 -24.98 0.87 12.80
C PHE A 385 -26.11 1.75 13.35
N ASP A 386 -25.74 2.88 13.98
CA ASP A 386 -26.68 3.85 14.54
C ASP A 386 -26.23 5.29 14.25
N ALA A 387 -27.01 6.03 13.44
CA ALA A 387 -26.74 7.44 13.16
C ALA A 387 -27.42 8.36 14.17
N ARG A 388 -26.63 9.24 14.79
CA ARG A 388 -27.08 10.20 15.80
C ARG A 388 -26.88 11.63 15.30
N PRO A 389 -27.92 12.48 15.33
CA PRO A 389 -27.74 13.89 15.03
C PRO A 389 -26.93 14.58 16.14
N THR A 390 -25.93 15.36 15.76
CA THR A 390 -25.12 16.18 16.68
C THR A 390 -25.56 17.65 16.67
N THR A 391 -26.36 18.07 15.67
CA THR A 391 -27.07 19.35 15.70
C THR A 391 -28.27 19.28 16.64
N ASN A 392 -28.38 20.26 17.54
CA ASN A 392 -29.53 20.35 18.46
C ASN A 392 -30.87 20.41 17.71
N GLY A 393 -31.81 19.53 18.07
CA GLY A 393 -33.09 19.41 17.38
C GLY A 393 -33.03 18.75 15.99
N GLY A 394 -31.86 18.25 15.57
CA GLY A 394 -31.66 17.49 14.33
C GLY A 394 -32.36 16.13 14.34
N TRP A 395 -32.54 15.53 13.16
CA TRP A 395 -33.03 14.15 13.04
C TRP A 395 -32.47 13.50 11.80
N ILE A 396 -31.56 12.55 12.01
CA ILE A 396 -31.10 11.61 11.00
C ILE A 396 -31.75 10.25 11.26
N GLU A 397 -32.29 9.66 10.22
CA GLU A 397 -32.67 8.25 10.19
C GLU A 397 -31.57 7.47 9.50
N SER A 398 -31.21 6.30 10.04
CA SER A 398 -30.25 5.38 9.42
C SER A 398 -30.78 3.96 9.34
N ARG A 399 -30.39 3.25 8.28
CA ARG A 399 -30.56 1.81 8.17
C ARG A 399 -29.45 1.18 7.35
N VAL A 400 -29.22 -0.11 7.54
CA VAL A 400 -28.53 -0.93 6.54
C VAL A 400 -29.50 -1.10 5.37
N HIS A 401 -29.14 -0.54 4.22
CA HIS A 401 -29.91 -0.68 2.99
C HIS A 401 -29.74 -2.08 2.39
N SER A 402 -28.50 -2.58 2.33
CA SER A 402 -28.16 -3.90 1.79
C SER A 402 -26.83 -4.41 2.36
N THR A 403 -26.62 -5.73 2.29
CA THR A 403 -25.43 -6.45 2.77
C THR A 403 -24.84 -7.31 1.66
N TYR A 404 -23.52 -7.27 1.50
CA TYR A 404 -22.78 -7.95 0.43
C TYR A 404 -21.63 -8.75 1.03
N ARG A 405 -21.25 -9.86 0.39
CA ARG A 405 -20.12 -10.71 0.85
C ARG A 405 -19.11 -10.93 -0.26
N SER A 406 -17.82 -10.93 0.09
CA SER A 406 -16.74 -11.40 -0.78
C SER A 406 -15.67 -12.15 0.00
N SER A 407 -14.65 -12.65 -0.69
CA SER A 407 -13.47 -13.24 -0.05
C SER A 407 -12.75 -12.28 0.92
N ALA A 408 -12.99 -10.97 0.80
CA ALA A 408 -12.42 -9.98 1.70
C ALA A 408 -13.25 -9.76 2.97
N GLY A 409 -14.54 -10.15 2.99
CA GLY A 409 -15.44 -9.98 4.13
C GLY A 409 -16.85 -9.49 3.76
N VAL A 410 -17.55 -8.91 4.73
CA VAL A 410 -18.93 -8.43 4.63
C VAL A 410 -18.98 -6.92 4.47
N TYR A 411 -19.75 -6.42 3.51
CA TYR A 411 -19.97 -4.99 3.26
C TYR A 411 -21.42 -4.63 3.56
N TYR A 412 -21.62 -3.44 4.12
CA TYR A 412 -22.92 -2.85 4.39
C TYR A 412 -23.05 -1.55 3.61
N LEU A 413 -24.13 -1.39 2.85
CA LEU A 413 -24.52 -0.11 2.30
C LEU A 413 -25.44 0.57 3.31
N LEU A 414 -24.98 1.65 3.93
CA LEU A 414 -25.76 2.44 4.87
C LEU A 414 -26.55 3.51 4.12
N GLU A 415 -27.82 3.64 4.45
CA GLU A 415 -28.68 4.74 4.01
C GLU A 415 -28.94 5.67 5.19
N LEU A 416 -28.61 6.96 5.02
CA LEU A 416 -28.86 8.01 5.99
C LEU A 416 -29.77 9.07 5.39
N ARG A 417 -30.80 9.48 6.13
CA ARG A 417 -31.75 10.48 5.67
C ARG A 417 -31.96 11.57 6.70
N ASN A 418 -31.74 12.82 6.29
CA ASN A 418 -32.14 13.97 7.09
C ASN A 418 -33.66 14.16 7.01
N ARG A 419 -34.35 14.05 8.15
CA ARG A 419 -35.80 14.24 8.23
C ARG A 419 -36.20 15.70 8.52
N LYS A 420 -35.24 16.59 8.69
CA LYS A 420 -35.46 18.03 8.95
C LYS A 420 -35.41 18.85 7.66
N ASN A 421 -36.02 20.05 7.76
CA ASN A 421 -35.94 21.09 6.74
C ASN A 421 -34.71 22.02 6.93
N SER A 422 -33.82 21.68 7.86
CA SER A 422 -32.55 22.36 8.13
C SER A 422 -31.40 21.37 7.94
N ALA A 423 -30.20 21.90 7.65
CA ALA A 423 -29.00 21.09 7.67
C ALA A 423 -28.80 20.46 9.07
N THR A 424 -28.37 19.20 9.10
CA THR A 424 -28.16 18.44 10.34
C THR A 424 -26.80 17.76 10.29
N ASN A 425 -25.95 18.08 11.25
CA ASN A 425 -24.71 17.36 11.53
C ASN A 425 -25.04 16.05 12.25
N PHE A 426 -24.24 15.02 12.01
CA PHE A 426 -24.46 13.70 12.58
C PHE A 426 -23.15 12.94 12.77
N GLU A 427 -23.22 11.90 13.58
CA GLU A 427 -22.22 10.85 13.71
C GLU A 427 -22.89 9.48 13.52
N VAL A 428 -22.22 8.55 12.85
CA VAL A 428 -22.62 7.13 12.79
C VAL A 428 -21.77 6.38 13.78
N LYS A 429 -22.39 5.65 14.70
CA LYS A 429 -21.72 4.68 15.55
C LYS A 429 -21.84 3.30 14.95
N TYR A 430 -20.84 2.46 15.19
CA TYR A 430 -20.93 1.03 14.92
C TYR A 430 -20.75 0.25 16.22
N LEU A 431 -21.37 -0.92 16.28
CA LEU A 431 -21.23 -1.91 17.34
C LEU A 431 -20.78 -3.22 16.69
N LEU A 432 -19.63 -3.76 17.10
CA LEU A 432 -19.24 -5.13 16.76
C LEU A 432 -19.63 -6.07 17.89
N ALA A 433 -20.42 -7.08 17.58
CA ALA A 433 -20.63 -8.25 18.42
C ALA A 433 -19.97 -9.47 17.79
N ARG A 434 -19.33 -10.29 18.63
CA ARG A 434 -18.68 -11.55 18.22
C ARG A 434 -19.61 -12.74 18.30
#